data_AF-A0A060BUJ9-F1
#
_entry.id   AF-A0A060BUJ9-F1
#
_cell.length_a   1.000
_cell.length_b   1.000
_cell.length_c   1.000
_cell.angle_alpha   90.00
_cell.angle_beta   90.00
_cell.angle_gamma   90.00
#
_symmetry.space_group_name_H-M   'P 1'
#
loop_
_entity.id
_entity.type
_entity.pdbx_description
1 polymer ?
#
loop_
_entity_poly.entity_id
_entity_poly.type
_entity_poly.pdbx_seq_one_letter_code
_entity_poly.pdbx_strand_id
1 'polypeptide(L)'
;DFFILRDEPTDWVSKFGGNAWAPFGDTGKYYLHLYDISQADLNWRNPNVRKELFEVVNFWRGKGISGFRFDVINVIGKDEILKNNPEFDGKFEYTDRPITHEYLKMLN
;
A
#
# COMPACT_ATOMS: atom_id res chain seq x y z
N ASP A 1 3.27 11.32 -6.85
CA ASP A 1 3.69 10.07 -6.18
C ASP A 1 2.62 9.50 -5.24
N PHE A 2 1.41 9.26 -5.74
CA PHE A 2 0.34 8.65 -4.93
C PHE A 2 0.45 7.12 -4.86
N PHE A 3 1.14 6.52 -5.83
CA PHE A 3 1.42 5.10 -5.90
C PHE A 3 2.90 4.82 -5.66
N ILE A 4 3.23 3.57 -5.38
CA ILE A 4 4.61 3.12 -5.23
C ILE A 4 5.14 2.74 -6.62
N LEU A 5 6.03 3.58 -7.16
CA LEU A 5 6.69 3.39 -8.45
C LEU A 5 8.18 3.15 -8.27
N ARG A 6 8.78 2.26 -9.06
CA ARG A 6 10.22 1.95 -9.04
C ARG A 6 10.77 1.65 -10.43
N ASP A 7 12.08 1.76 -10.58
CA ASP A 7 12.77 1.41 -11.83
C ASP A 7 12.87 -0.12 -12.01
N GLU A 8 13.11 -0.86 -10.92
CA GLU A 8 13.20 -2.32 -10.93
C GLU A 8 12.24 -2.93 -9.89
N PRO A 9 11.58 -4.05 -10.21
CA PRO A 9 10.69 -4.75 -9.29
C PRO A 9 11.47 -5.48 -8.19
N THR A 10 10.77 -5.82 -7.10
CA THR A 10 11.27 -6.85 -6.17
C THR A 10 10.80 -8.24 -6.58
N ASP A 11 11.30 -9.27 -5.92
CA ASP A 11 10.85 -10.66 -6.03
C ASP A 11 9.52 -10.96 -5.31
N TRP A 12 8.81 -9.93 -4.84
CA TRP A 12 7.55 -10.11 -4.13
C TRP A 12 6.48 -10.70 -5.05
N VAL A 13 5.64 -11.56 -4.48
CA VAL A 13 4.56 -12.24 -5.22
C VAL A 13 3.22 -11.66 -4.79
N SER A 14 2.37 -11.35 -5.77
CA SER A 14 1.00 -10.88 -5.50
C SER A 14 0.22 -11.97 -4.76
N LYS A 15 -0.70 -11.56 -3.88
CA LYS A 15 -1.62 -12.51 -3.23
C LYS A 15 -2.53 -13.23 -4.24
N PHE A 16 -2.66 -12.71 -5.46
CA PHE A 16 -3.41 -13.33 -6.56
C PHE A 16 -2.50 -14.07 -7.57
N GLY A 17 -1.22 -14.25 -7.24
CA GLY A 17 -0.24 -14.93 -8.06
C GLY A 17 0.48 -14.03 -9.05
N GLY A 18 1.67 -14.46 -9.48
CA GLY A 18 2.58 -13.65 -10.30
C GLY A 18 3.35 -12.60 -9.49
N ASN A 19 4.22 -11.86 -10.16
CA ASN A 19 5.00 -10.81 -9.52
C ASN A 19 4.06 -9.68 -9.02
N ALA A 20 4.34 -9.10 -7.85
CA ALA A 20 3.57 -8.00 -7.27
C ALA A 20 3.83 -6.65 -7.98
N TRP A 21 4.66 -6.62 -9.02
CA TRP A 21 5.01 -5.44 -9.78
C TRP A 21 4.60 -5.59 -11.24
N ALA A 22 3.90 -4.59 -11.76
CA ALA A 22 3.49 -4.52 -13.16
C ALA A 22 4.05 -3.26 -13.83
N PRO A 23 4.30 -3.28 -15.15
CA PRO A 23 4.76 -2.10 -15.88
C PRO A 23 3.81 -0.92 -15.75
N PHE A 24 4.34 0.27 -15.51
CA PHE A 24 3.58 1.51 -15.40
C PHE A 24 3.53 2.22 -16.76
N GLY A 25 2.67 1.74 -17.65
CA GLY A 25 2.57 2.23 -19.03
C GLY A 25 3.93 2.18 -19.74
N ASP A 26 4.21 3.20 -20.55
CA ASP A 26 5.46 3.30 -21.33
C ASP A 26 6.59 4.05 -20.59
N THR A 27 6.50 4.18 -19.27
CA THR A 27 7.44 4.99 -18.47
C THR A 27 8.77 4.29 -18.19
N GLY A 28 8.86 2.99 -18.45
CA GLY A 28 9.98 2.13 -18.03
C GLY A 28 10.02 1.86 -16.53
N LYS A 29 8.99 2.26 -15.77
CA LYS A 29 8.85 1.99 -14.33
C LYS A 29 7.84 0.87 -14.08
N TYR A 30 7.84 0.38 -12.84
CA TYR A 30 6.88 -0.59 -12.34
C TYR A 30 6.08 0.01 -11.18
N TYR A 31 4.80 -0.36 -11.08
CA TYR A 31 3.95 -0.04 -9.92
C TYR A 31 3.68 -1.29 -9.08
N LEU A 32 3.57 -1.11 -7.76
CA LEU A 32 3.22 -2.18 -6.84
C LEU A 32 1.71 -2.47 -6.88
N HIS A 33 1.36 -3.75 -6.92
CA HIS A 33 0.03 -4.29 -6.68
C HIS A 33 0.13 -5.58 -5.84
N LEU A 34 -0.17 -5.50 -4.54
CA LEU A 34 -0.17 -6.66 -3.65
C LEU A 34 -1.32 -7.65 -3.94
N TYR A 35 -2.29 -7.23 -4.74
CA TYR A 35 -3.50 -7.98 -5.12
C TYR A 35 -3.62 -8.00 -6.65
N ASP A 36 -4.83 -7.80 -7.19
CA ASP A 36 -5.07 -7.79 -8.63
C ASP A 36 -4.24 -6.69 -9.33
N ILE A 37 -3.88 -6.92 -10.60
CA ILE A 37 -3.11 -5.97 -11.40
C ILE A 37 -3.79 -4.60 -11.49
N SER A 38 -5.12 -4.53 -11.41
CA SER A 38 -5.86 -3.26 -11.40
C SER A 38 -5.88 -2.53 -10.05
N GLN A 39 -5.33 -3.14 -8.99
CA GLN A 39 -5.34 -2.62 -7.62
C GLN A 39 -3.95 -2.09 -7.21
N ALA A 40 -3.58 -0.93 -7.75
CA ALA A 40 -2.31 -0.28 -7.42
C ALA A 40 -2.24 0.15 -5.95
N ASP A 41 -1.14 -0.21 -5.27
CA ASP A 41 -0.91 0.13 -3.87
C ASP A 41 -0.63 1.63 -3.70
N LEU A 42 -1.41 2.25 -2.81
CA LEU A 42 -1.17 3.63 -2.39
C LEU A 42 0.11 3.77 -1.57
N ASN A 43 0.84 4.85 -1.81
CA ASN A 43 2.04 5.19 -1.07
C ASN A 43 1.70 5.97 0.22
N TRP A 44 1.48 5.25 1.31
CA TRP A 44 1.17 5.86 2.62
C TRP A 44 2.32 6.67 3.25
N ARG A 45 3.54 6.60 2.69
CA ARG A 45 4.63 7.48 3.11
C ARG A 45 4.41 8.91 2.63
N ASN A 46 3.68 9.08 1.53
CA ASN A 46 3.32 10.40 1.02
C ASN A 46 2.27 11.05 1.94
N PRO A 47 2.58 12.20 2.58
CA PRO A 47 1.64 12.88 3.47
C PRO A 47 0.35 13.31 2.76
N ASN A 48 0.39 13.60 1.46
CA ASN A 48 -0.80 13.95 0.70
C ASN A 48 -1.74 12.74 0.54
N VAL A 49 -1.21 11.53 0.32
CA VAL A 49 -2.03 10.31 0.29
C VAL A 49 -2.76 10.10 1.61
N ARG A 50 -2.04 10.25 2.74
CA ARG A 50 -2.66 10.14 4.08
C ARG A 50 -3.76 11.17 4.27
N LYS A 51 -3.49 12.43 3.92
CA LYS A 51 -4.46 13.51 4.01
C LYS A 51 -5.75 13.19 3.24
N GLU A 52 -5.63 12.83 1.97
CA GLU A 52 -6.79 12.49 1.12
C GLU A 52 -7.58 11.28 1.67
N LEU A 53 -6.88 10.24 2.15
CA LEU A 53 -7.54 9.07 2.76
C LEU A 53 -8.29 9.45 4.05
N PHE A 54 -7.73 10.36 4.86
CA PHE A 54 -8.40 10.84 6.06
C PHE A 54 -9.63 11.69 5.71
N GLU A 55 -9.57 12.48 4.64
CA GLU A 55 -10.73 13.22 4.12
C GLU A 55 -11.85 12.26 3.65
N VAL A 56 -11.52 11.15 2.98
CA VAL A 56 -12.50 10.11 2.62
C VAL A 56 -13.16 9.52 3.86
N VAL A 57 -12.37 9.17 4.88
CA VAL A 57 -12.93 8.65 6.15
C VAL A 57 -13.83 9.69 6.81
N ASN A 58 -13.39 10.95 6.91
CA ASN A 58 -14.15 12.02 7.55
C ASN A 58 -15.41 12.41 6.79
N PHE A 59 -15.40 12.33 5.45
CA PHE A 59 -16.59 12.50 4.63
C PHE A 59 -17.70 11.53 5.06
N TRP A 60 -17.38 10.24 5.16
CA TRP A 60 -18.36 9.22 5.54
C TRP A 60 -18.76 9.32 7.02
N ARG A 61 -17.85 9.68 7.92
CA ARG A 61 -18.19 10.02 9.33
C ARG A 61 -19.19 11.16 9.40
N GLY A 62 -18.98 12.22 8.60
CA GLY A 62 -19.91 13.36 8.51
C GLY A 62 -21.29 12.99 7.98
N LYS A 63 -21.43 11.86 7.28
CA LYS A 63 -22.72 11.30 6.84
C LYS A 63 -23.43 10.46 7.91
N GLY A 64 -22.81 10.25 9.06
CA GLY A 64 -23.44 9.58 10.21
C GLY A 64 -23.27 8.06 10.28
N ILE A 65 -22.28 7.49 9.58
CA ILE A 65 -21.99 6.05 9.75
C ILE A 65 -21.42 5.76 11.14
N SER A 66 -21.64 4.54 11.65
CA SER A 66 -21.24 4.17 13.02
C SER A 66 -19.81 3.61 13.14
N GLY A 67 -19.14 3.31 12.02
CA GLY A 67 -17.78 2.77 12.04
C GLY A 67 -17.29 2.25 10.70
N PHE A 68 -16.04 1.81 10.66
CA PHE A 68 -15.39 1.22 9.47
C PHE A 68 -14.81 -0.14 9.80
N ARG A 69 -14.89 -1.06 8.82
CA ARG A 69 -14.01 -2.22 8.75
C ARG A 69 -12.94 -1.90 7.72
N PHE A 70 -11.71 -1.67 8.17
CA PHE A 70 -10.60 -1.43 7.27
C PHE A 70 -10.08 -2.75 6.69
N ASP A 71 -10.12 -2.88 5.37
CA ASP A 71 -9.60 -4.04 4.69
C ASP A 71 -8.07 -4.01 4.66
N VAL A 72 -7.43 -5.14 4.98
CA VAL A 72 -5.99 -5.40 4.88
C VAL A 72 -5.10 -4.24 5.35
N ILE A 73 -5.57 -3.52 6.37
CA ILE A 73 -4.96 -2.26 6.80
C ILE A 73 -3.55 -2.44 7.36
N ASN A 74 -3.21 -3.68 7.72
CA ASN A 74 -1.91 -4.00 8.28
C ASN A 74 -0.77 -4.02 7.25
N VAL A 75 -1.07 -3.97 5.95
CA VAL A 75 -0.06 -3.95 4.89
C VAL A 75 0.24 -2.57 4.33
N ILE A 76 -0.25 -1.48 4.92
CA ILE A 76 -0.07 -0.11 4.39
C ILE A 76 1.32 0.47 4.63
N GLY A 77 2.05 -0.04 5.62
CA GLY A 77 3.29 0.53 6.14
C GLY A 77 4.57 0.05 5.48
N LYS A 78 4.65 -0.01 4.16
CA LYS A 78 5.90 -0.42 3.47
C LYS A 78 7.08 0.48 3.91
N ASP A 79 8.26 -0.12 4.04
CA ASP A 79 9.51 0.58 4.31
C ASP A 79 9.89 1.50 3.13
N GLU A 80 10.80 2.46 3.30
CA GLU A 80 11.28 3.30 2.17
C GLU A 80 12.09 2.51 1.17
N ILE A 81 12.88 1.57 1.69
CA ILE A 81 13.74 0.70 0.89
C ILE A 81 13.05 -0.66 0.84
N LEU A 82 12.46 -0.97 -0.31
CA LEU A 82 11.83 -2.27 -0.53
C LEU A 82 12.87 -3.26 -1.05
N LYS A 83 13.05 -4.35 -0.31
CA LYS A 83 14.09 -5.35 -0.57
C LYS A 83 13.47 -6.64 -1.08
N ASN A 84 14.25 -7.37 -1.85
CA ASN A 84 13.92 -8.76 -2.18
C ASN A 84 13.88 -9.59 -0.90
N ASN A 85 12.91 -10.49 -0.84
CA ASN A 85 12.81 -11.47 0.22
C ASN A 85 12.07 -12.72 -0.32
N PRO A 86 12.79 -13.82 -0.56
CA PRO A 86 12.18 -15.04 -1.09
C PRO A 86 11.35 -15.78 -0.05
N GLU A 87 11.48 -15.45 1.23
CA GLU A 87 10.68 -16.08 2.28
C GLU A 87 9.25 -15.58 2.27
N PHE A 88 8.32 -16.53 2.32
CA PHE A 88 6.89 -16.26 2.44
C PHE A 88 6.40 -15.21 1.43
N ASP A 89 6.84 -15.32 0.18
CA ASP A 89 6.42 -14.46 -0.93
C ASP A 89 6.77 -12.97 -0.75
N GLY A 90 7.73 -12.64 0.11
CA GLY A 90 8.10 -11.26 0.47
C GLY A 90 7.15 -10.62 1.49
N LYS A 91 6.19 -11.35 2.06
CA LYS A 91 5.17 -10.79 2.97
C LYS A 91 5.75 -10.09 4.20
N PHE A 92 6.88 -10.55 4.73
CA PHE A 92 7.53 -9.91 5.88
C PHE A 92 8.01 -8.48 5.61
N GLU A 93 8.21 -8.11 4.35
CA GLU A 93 8.68 -6.78 3.97
C GLU A 93 7.59 -5.71 4.01
N TYR A 94 6.31 -6.11 4.04
CA TYR A 94 5.20 -5.16 4.02
C TYR A 94 4.10 -5.42 5.05
N THR A 95 4.07 -6.59 5.68
CA THR A 95 3.02 -6.97 6.64
C THR A 95 3.41 -6.54 8.05
N ASP A 96 2.49 -5.89 8.77
CA ASP A 96 2.65 -5.51 10.17
C ASP A 96 3.92 -4.68 10.46
N ARG A 97 4.39 -3.91 9.47
CA ARG A 97 5.58 -3.07 9.64
C ARG A 97 5.34 -2.03 10.74
N PRO A 98 6.36 -1.67 11.56
CA PRO A 98 6.18 -0.77 12.69
C PRO A 98 5.49 0.57 12.35
N ILE A 99 5.78 1.13 11.17
CA ILE A 99 5.19 2.41 10.72
C ILE A 99 3.67 2.32 10.50
N THR A 100 3.11 1.13 10.25
CA THR A 100 1.65 0.93 10.16
C THR A 100 0.94 1.42 11.41
N HIS A 101 1.51 1.18 12.59
CA HIS A 101 0.91 1.63 13.85
C HIS A 101 0.83 3.16 13.95
N GLU A 102 1.84 3.86 13.43
CA GLU A 102 1.83 5.33 13.41
C GLU A 102 0.77 5.87 12.46
N TYR A 103 0.60 5.27 11.28
CA TYR A 103 -0.47 5.67 10.34
C TYR A 103 -1.86 5.44 10.91
N LEU A 104 -2.07 4.34 11.63
CA LEU A 104 -3.35 4.06 12.30
C LEU A 104 -3.65 5.09 13.40
N LYS A 105 -2.66 5.49 14.19
CA LYS A 105 -2.83 6.53 15.22
C LYS A 105 -3.15 7.90 14.61
N MET A 106 -2.59 8.22 13.44
CA MET A 106 -2.85 9.49 12.75
C MET A 106 -4.29 9.66 12.26
N LEU A 107 -5.02 8.55 12.06
CA LEU A 107 -6.41 8.57 11.61
C LEU A 107 -7.42 8.92 12.72
N ASN A 108 -7.02 8.72 13.99
CA ASN A 108 -7.89 8.90 15.16
C ASN A 108 -8.08 10.36 15.56
#